data_AF-A0A168RX54-F1
#
_entry.id   AF-A0A168RX54-F1
#
_cell.length_a   1.000
_cell.length_b   1.000
_cell.length_c   1.000
_cell.angle_alpha   90.00
_cell.angle_beta   90.00
_cell.angle_gamma   90.00
#
_symmetry.space_group_name_H-M   'P 1'
#
loop_
_entity.id
_entity.type
_entity.pdbx_description
1 polymer ?
#
loop_
_entity_poly.entity_id
_entity_poly.type
_entity_poly.pdbx_seq_one_letter_code
_entity_poly.pdbx_strand_id
1 'polypeptide(L)'
;MNLFHTPTHTGLTVGKTDEEQYALESVADVVRDHLAALIKLFRSEDAQLIDEHFQNNSLKYLKAYDVFYGENAGPYFLGEQISYVDYLVYHIIDDDFDAINQLKDFPNVRKFVDAFVQRPALAEYLANAKKSQ
;
A
#
# COMPACT_ATOMS: atom_id res chain seq x y z
N MET A 1 17.23 27.03 11.88
CA MET A 1 16.51 27.33 10.63
C MET A 1 16.10 25.98 10.06
N ASN A 2 14.85 25.56 10.31
CA ASN A 2 14.33 24.24 9.94
C ASN A 2 14.07 24.18 8.44
N LEU A 3 14.72 23.24 7.74
CA LEU A 3 14.68 23.10 6.28
C LEU A 3 13.71 22.01 5.77
N PHE A 4 12.92 21.37 6.64
CA PHE A 4 12.14 20.17 6.25
C PHE A 4 10.62 20.37 6.13
N HIS A 5 10.12 21.61 6.07
CA HIS A 5 8.67 21.86 6.06
C HIS A 5 8.06 22.21 4.69
N THR A 6 8.67 21.78 3.58
CA THR A 6 8.04 21.97 2.26
C THR A 6 7.13 20.78 1.92
N PRO A 7 5.82 20.99 1.68
CA PRO A 7 5.01 20.00 1.01
C PRO A 7 5.68 19.69 -0.32
N THR A 8 5.90 18.41 -0.61
CA THR A 8 6.39 18.03 -1.94
C THR A 8 5.41 18.55 -2.99
N HIS A 9 5.92 18.99 -4.15
CA HIS A 9 5.09 19.53 -5.24
C HIS A 9 4.02 18.53 -5.76
N THR A 10 4.08 17.27 -5.32
CA THR A 10 3.15 16.18 -5.64
C THR A 10 1.96 16.09 -4.68
N GLY A 11 1.93 16.84 -3.57
CA GLY A 11 0.90 16.73 -2.53
C GLY A 11 1.05 15.50 -1.62
N LEU A 12 2.20 14.81 -1.68
CA LEU A 12 2.52 13.67 -0.85
C LEU A 12 3.23 14.13 0.43
N THR A 13 2.78 13.61 1.56
CA THR A 13 3.40 13.91 2.85
C THR A 13 4.67 13.08 3.03
N VAL A 14 5.75 13.75 3.44
CA VAL A 14 6.99 13.15 4.00
C VAL A 14 6.95 13.22 5.53
N GLY A 15 7.77 12.45 6.22
CA GLY A 15 7.83 12.50 7.69
C GLY A 15 8.17 13.92 8.18
N LYS A 16 7.47 14.39 9.22
CA LYS A 16 7.72 15.70 9.84
C LYS A 16 8.83 15.64 10.88
N THR A 17 9.14 14.43 11.37
CA THR A 17 10.27 14.14 12.24
C THR A 17 11.13 13.05 11.63
N ASP A 18 12.36 12.90 12.13
CA ASP A 18 13.27 11.85 11.69
C ASP A 18 12.69 10.46 11.98
N GLU A 19 11.93 10.31 13.08
CA GLU A 19 11.25 9.06 13.42
C GLU A 19 10.12 8.73 12.45
N GLU A 20 9.28 9.72 12.08
CA GLU A 20 8.23 9.51 11.07
C GLU A 20 8.86 9.16 9.71
N GLN A 21 9.93 9.85 9.34
CA GLN A 21 10.62 9.60 8.08
C GLN A 21 11.26 8.20 8.05
N TYR A 22 11.90 7.80 9.15
CA TYR A 22 12.45 6.45 9.30
C TYR A 22 11.36 5.36 9.24
N ALA A 23 10.20 5.61 9.84
CA ALA A 23 9.07 4.69 9.79
C ALA A 23 8.53 4.54 8.35
N LEU A 24 8.40 5.65 7.61
CA LEU A 24 8.01 5.63 6.20
C LEU A 24 9.03 4.86 5.33
N GLU A 25 10.33 5.09 5.53
CA GLU A 25 11.38 4.38 4.81
C GLU A 25 11.35 2.87 5.09
N SER A 26 11.12 2.49 6.35
CA SER A 26 11.00 1.09 6.75
C SER A 26 9.84 0.38 6.05
N VAL A 27 8.67 1.02 5.92
CA VAL A 27 7.53 0.46 5.16
C VAL A 27 7.85 0.38 3.67
N ALA A 28 8.52 1.40 3.11
CA ALA A 28 8.94 1.39 1.72
C ALA A 28 9.89 0.22 1.39
N ASP A 29 10.80 -0.12 2.30
CA ASP A 29 11.69 -1.28 2.16
C ASP A 29 10.91 -2.60 2.19
N VAL A 30 9.88 -2.72 3.04
CA VAL A 30 8.99 -3.89 3.04
C VAL A 30 8.23 -4.03 1.72
N VAL A 31 7.76 -2.91 1.14
CA VAL A 31 7.15 -2.92 -0.20
C VAL A 31 8.17 -3.35 -1.26
N ARG A 32 9.42 -2.90 -1.16
CA ARG A 32 10.48 -3.31 -2.09
C ARG A 32 10.75 -4.82 -2.04
N ASP A 33 10.76 -5.39 -0.84
CA ASP A 33 10.91 -6.84 -0.65
C ASP A 33 9.72 -7.60 -1.23
N HIS A 34 8.50 -7.08 -1.04
CA HIS A 34 7.30 -7.66 -1.63
C HIS A 34 7.37 -7.64 -3.17
N LEU A 35 7.73 -6.51 -3.76
CA LEU A 35 7.95 -6.39 -5.20
C LEU A 35 9.02 -7.37 -5.72
N ALA A 36 10.13 -7.55 -5.00
CA ALA A 36 11.16 -8.51 -5.38
C ALA A 36 10.67 -9.97 -5.35
N ALA A 37 9.69 -10.29 -4.50
CA ALA A 37 9.04 -11.59 -4.49
C ALA A 37 8.06 -11.72 -5.69
N LEU A 38 7.23 -10.69 -5.93
CA LEU A 38 6.20 -10.68 -6.96
C LEU A 38 6.78 -10.66 -8.38
N ILE A 39 7.85 -9.90 -8.62
CA ILE A 39 8.41 -9.69 -9.98
C ILE A 39 8.84 -11.00 -10.66
N LYS A 40 9.13 -12.05 -9.87
CA LYS A 40 9.45 -13.39 -10.36
C LYS A 40 8.28 -14.07 -11.08
N LEU A 41 7.06 -13.63 -10.79
CA LEU A 41 5.81 -14.10 -11.37
C LEU A 41 5.17 -13.05 -12.28
N PHE A 42 5.89 -11.99 -12.67
CA PHE A 42 5.33 -10.91 -13.47
C PHE A 42 4.70 -11.44 -14.75
N ARG A 43 3.37 -11.27 -14.89
CA ARG A 43 2.53 -11.80 -15.99
C ARG A 43 2.50 -13.33 -16.09
N SER A 44 2.75 -14.05 -15.00
CA SER A 44 2.50 -15.48 -14.95
C SER A 44 1.00 -15.77 -15.12
N GLU A 45 0.68 -16.82 -15.88
CA GLU A 45 -0.67 -17.38 -15.99
C GLU A 45 -0.78 -18.74 -15.27
N ASP A 46 0.31 -19.20 -14.65
CA ASP A 46 0.35 -20.47 -13.91
C ASP A 46 -0.32 -20.32 -12.54
N ALA A 47 -1.55 -20.83 -12.45
CA ALA A 47 -2.37 -20.75 -11.24
C ALA A 47 -1.72 -21.44 -10.02
N GLN A 48 -0.94 -22.51 -10.22
CA GLN A 48 -0.29 -23.19 -9.11
C GLN A 48 0.85 -22.33 -8.55
N LEU A 49 1.68 -21.74 -9.42
CA LEU A 49 2.75 -20.85 -8.97
C LEU A 49 2.20 -19.59 -8.29
N ILE A 50 1.07 -19.06 -8.76
CA ILE A 50 0.40 -17.92 -8.15
C ILE A 50 -0.13 -18.28 -6.76
N ASP A 51 -0.80 -19.42 -6.59
CA ASP A 51 -1.25 -19.88 -5.28
C ASP A 51 -0.07 -20.12 -4.32
N GLU A 52 0.99 -20.79 -4.80
CA GLU A 52 2.22 -20.98 -4.02
C GLU A 52 2.87 -19.64 -3.63
N HIS A 53 2.87 -18.64 -4.52
CA HIS A 53 3.33 -17.29 -4.20
C HIS A 53 2.50 -16.68 -3.09
N PHE A 54 1.17 -16.77 -3.19
CA PHE A 54 0.26 -16.20 -2.22
C PHE A 54 0.47 -16.78 -0.82
N GLN A 55 0.49 -18.12 -0.73
CA GLN A 55 0.66 -18.82 0.56
C GLN A 55 2.03 -18.55 1.20
N ASN A 56 3.10 -18.49 0.40
CA ASN A 56 4.46 -18.41 0.93
C ASN A 56 5.01 -16.97 1.04
N ASN A 57 4.44 -16.01 0.32
CA ASN A 57 4.95 -14.64 0.24
C ASN A 57 3.87 -13.59 0.53
N SER A 58 2.78 -13.55 -0.21
CA SER A 58 1.79 -12.47 -0.06
C SER A 58 1.25 -12.38 1.36
N LEU A 59 0.89 -13.52 1.98
CA LEU A 59 0.33 -13.56 3.34
C LEU A 59 1.21 -12.89 4.41
N LYS A 60 2.55 -13.07 4.35
CA LYS A 60 3.44 -12.42 5.34
C LYS A 60 3.51 -10.90 5.15
N TYR A 61 3.42 -10.41 3.91
CA TYR A 61 3.40 -8.98 3.64
C TYR A 61 2.07 -8.35 4.03
N LEU A 62 0.95 -8.99 3.69
CA LEU A 62 -0.38 -8.58 4.14
C LEU A 62 -0.46 -8.48 5.67
N LYS A 63 0.11 -9.46 6.37
CA LYS A 63 0.23 -9.43 7.83
C LYS A 63 1.08 -8.25 8.33
N ALA A 64 2.22 -7.97 7.68
CA ALA A 64 3.07 -6.86 8.06
C ALA A 64 2.36 -5.51 7.86
N TYR A 65 1.68 -5.33 6.73
CA TYR A 65 0.88 -4.13 6.47
C TYR A 65 -0.26 -4.00 7.49
N ASP A 66 -0.94 -5.09 7.83
CA ASP A 66 -2.00 -5.05 8.85
C ASP A 66 -1.50 -4.59 10.22
N VAL A 67 -0.26 -4.95 10.58
CA VAL A 67 0.40 -4.42 11.78
C VAL A 67 0.68 -2.93 11.62
N PHE A 68 1.31 -2.50 10.52
CA PHE A 68 1.66 -1.10 10.28
C PHE A 68 0.45 -0.16 10.32
N TYR A 69 -0.64 -0.52 9.64
CA TYR A 69 -1.89 0.26 9.65
C TYR A 69 -2.67 0.15 10.96
N GLY A 70 -2.27 -0.76 11.86
CA GLY A 70 -2.82 -0.88 13.21
C GLY A 70 -2.13 -0.01 14.25
N GLU A 71 -0.95 0.57 13.96
CA GLU A 71 -0.16 1.33 14.95
C GLU A 71 -0.74 2.72 15.24
N ASN A 72 -1.37 3.34 14.25
CA ASN A 72 -1.89 4.71 14.34
C ASN A 72 -3.42 4.74 14.26
N ALA A 73 -4.03 5.69 14.96
CA ALA A 73 -5.44 5.99 14.79
C ALA A 73 -5.66 6.71 13.45
N GLY A 74 -6.45 6.10 12.58
CA GLY A 74 -6.78 6.64 11.25
C GLY A 74 -6.75 5.52 10.20
N PRO A 75 -7.03 5.82 8.92
CA PRO A 75 -6.96 4.83 7.86
C PRO A 75 -5.60 4.77 7.15
N TYR A 76 -4.71 5.74 7.32
CA TYR A 76 -3.42 5.81 6.64
C TYR A 76 -2.26 5.50 7.58
N PHE A 77 -1.07 5.28 7.04
CA PHE A 77 0.11 4.90 7.82
C PHE A 77 0.45 5.94 8.90
N LEU A 78 0.36 7.23 8.59
CA LEU A 78 0.54 8.34 9.56
C LEU A 78 -0.79 8.78 10.20
N GLY A 79 -1.75 7.87 10.36
CA GLY A 79 -3.06 8.13 10.93
C GLY A 79 -4.04 8.75 9.92
N GLU A 80 -4.42 10.01 10.10
CA GLU A 80 -5.37 10.70 9.21
C GLU A 80 -4.72 11.28 7.95
N GLN A 81 -3.39 11.35 7.93
CA GLN A 81 -2.64 11.97 6.84
C GLN A 81 -2.07 10.91 5.89
N ILE A 82 -2.48 10.98 4.63
CA ILE A 82 -1.91 10.16 3.58
C ILE A 82 -0.47 10.58 3.26
N SER A 83 0.39 9.61 2.99
CA SER A 83 1.80 9.75 2.68
C SER A 83 2.13 9.00 1.38
N TYR A 84 3.39 9.03 0.95
CA TYR A 84 3.79 8.30 -0.25
C TYR A 84 3.74 6.77 -0.07
N VAL A 85 3.97 6.24 1.15
CA VAL A 85 3.98 4.78 1.38
C VAL A 85 2.60 4.17 1.23
N ASP A 86 1.54 4.93 1.51
CA ASP A 86 0.16 4.49 1.31
C ASP A 86 -0.09 4.12 -0.16
N TYR A 87 0.43 4.91 -1.11
CA TYR A 87 0.34 4.58 -2.53
C TYR A 87 1.15 3.33 -2.88
N LEU A 88 2.37 3.21 -2.34
CA LEU A 88 3.23 2.05 -2.59
C LEU A 88 2.57 0.76 -2.09
N VAL A 89 1.99 0.78 -0.89
CA VAL A 89 1.29 -0.38 -0.32
C VAL A 89 0.03 -0.70 -1.11
N TYR A 90 -0.78 0.31 -1.48
CA TYR A 90 -1.95 0.05 -2.31
C TYR A 90 -1.56 -0.61 -3.64
N HIS A 91 -0.59 -0.04 -4.36
CA HIS A 91 -0.17 -0.54 -5.67
C HIS A 91 0.38 -1.96 -5.59
N ILE A 92 1.24 -2.29 -4.62
CA ILE A 92 1.79 -3.64 -4.55
C ILE A 92 0.74 -4.69 -4.19
N ILE A 93 -0.28 -4.33 -3.39
CA ILE A 93 -1.41 -5.23 -3.08
C ILE A 93 -2.32 -5.42 -4.31
N ASP A 94 -2.53 -4.35 -5.08
CA ASP A 94 -3.33 -4.38 -6.31
C ASP A 94 -2.63 -5.15 -7.45
N ASP A 95 -1.31 -5.04 -7.54
CA ASP A 95 -0.48 -5.75 -8.52
C ASP A 95 -0.28 -7.24 -8.15
N ASP A 96 -0.39 -7.60 -6.86
CA ASP A 96 -0.23 -8.97 -6.36
C ASP A 96 -1.50 -9.81 -6.58
N PHE A 97 -1.84 -10.00 -7.85
CA PHE A 97 -2.92 -10.87 -8.32
C PHE A 97 -4.26 -10.62 -7.59
N ASP A 98 -4.69 -11.55 -6.74
CA ASP A 98 -5.98 -11.47 -6.02
C ASP A 98 -5.82 -10.98 -4.56
N ALA A 99 -4.63 -10.54 -4.15
CA ALA A 99 -4.33 -10.19 -2.76
C ALA A 99 -5.28 -9.13 -2.18
N ILE A 100 -5.70 -8.14 -2.99
CA ILE A 100 -6.64 -7.11 -2.58
C ILE A 100 -8.02 -7.66 -2.17
N ASN A 101 -8.44 -8.81 -2.72
CA ASN A 101 -9.70 -9.46 -2.39
C ASN A 101 -9.58 -10.42 -1.20
N GLN A 102 -8.36 -10.73 -0.75
CA GLN A 102 -8.06 -11.67 0.33
C GLN A 102 -7.84 -10.97 1.69
N LEU A 103 -8.29 -9.71 1.84
CA LEU A 103 -8.04 -8.90 3.03
C LEU A 103 -8.98 -9.17 4.22
N LYS A 104 -9.83 -10.22 4.16
CA LYS A 104 -10.84 -10.50 5.19
C LYS A 104 -10.26 -10.70 6.60
N ASP A 105 -9.06 -11.27 6.67
CA ASP A 105 -8.35 -11.60 7.93
C ASP A 105 -7.37 -10.49 8.35
N PHE A 106 -7.33 -9.37 7.61
CA PHE A 106 -6.41 -8.25 7.80
C PHE A 106 -7.20 -6.93 7.90
N PRO A 107 -7.87 -6.68 9.04
CA PRO A 107 -8.86 -5.60 9.17
C PRO A 107 -8.28 -4.19 9.04
N ASN A 108 -7.03 -3.95 9.45
CA ASN A 108 -6.43 -2.62 9.41
C ASN A 108 -6.01 -2.25 7.99
N VAL A 109 -5.35 -3.18 7.28
CA VAL A 109 -5.01 -2.94 5.87
C VAL A 109 -6.28 -2.91 5.00
N ARG A 110 -7.32 -3.67 5.36
CA ARG A 110 -8.63 -3.57 4.70
C ARG A 110 -9.23 -2.17 4.86
N LYS A 111 -9.25 -1.63 6.08
CA LYS A 111 -9.72 -0.27 6.38
C LYS A 111 -8.94 0.78 5.57
N PHE A 112 -7.63 0.62 5.49
CA PHE A 112 -6.77 1.45 4.65
C PHE A 112 -7.19 1.43 3.17
N VAL A 113 -7.27 0.23 2.58
CA VAL A 113 -7.63 0.06 1.15
C VAL A 113 -8.99 0.70 0.86
N ASP A 114 -9.97 0.49 1.73
CA ASP A 114 -11.31 1.08 1.60
C ASP A 114 -11.28 2.62 1.60
N ALA A 115 -10.51 3.22 2.51
CA ALA A 115 -10.37 4.67 2.56
C ALA A 115 -9.61 5.22 1.34
N PHE A 116 -8.56 4.52 0.90
CA PHE A 116 -7.72 4.94 -0.22
C PHE A 116 -8.51 5.03 -1.53
N VAL A 117 -9.33 4.02 -1.85
CA VAL A 117 -10.12 3.97 -3.09
C VAL A 117 -11.29 4.95 -3.12
N GLN A 118 -11.76 5.40 -1.94
CA GLN A 118 -12.87 6.37 -1.82
C GLN A 118 -12.43 7.83 -2.02
N ARG A 119 -11.13 8.10 -2.20
CA ARG A 119 -10.62 9.46 -2.34
C ARG A 119 -11.22 10.13 -3.59
N PRO A 120 -11.77 11.36 -3.51
CA PRO A 120 -12.57 11.96 -4.60
C PRO A 120 -11.86 12.01 -5.96
N ALA A 121 -10.57 12.39 -5.99
CA ALA A 121 -9.78 12.45 -7.21
C ALA A 121 -9.54 11.07 -7.85
N LEU A 122 -9.44 10.02 -7.03
CA LEU A 122 -9.32 8.63 -7.49
C LEU A 122 -10.67 8.07 -7.91
N ALA A 123 -11.74 8.36 -7.16
CA ALA A 123 -13.09 7.91 -7.48
C ALA A 123 -13.55 8.41 -8.86
N GLU A 124 -13.29 9.68 -9.17
CA GLU A 124 -13.60 10.24 -10.50
C GLU A 124 -12.76 9.60 -11.61
N TYR A 125 -11.46 9.40 -11.38
CA TYR A 125 -10.57 8.73 -12.33
C TYR A 125 -11.00 7.27 -12.60
N LEU A 126 -11.24 6.48 -11.54
CA LEU A 126 -11.64 5.07 -11.65
C LEU A 126 -13.03 4.92 -12.31
N ALA A 127 -13.95 5.83 -12.03
CA ALA A 127 -15.26 5.86 -12.69
C ALA A 127 -15.16 6.15 -14.19
N ASN A 128 -14.16 6.93 -14.63
CA ASN A 128 -13.94 7.24 -16.04
C ASN A 128 -13.10 6.16 -16.76
N ALA A 129 -12.12 5.55 -16.09
CA ALA A 129 -11.35 4.44 -16.64
C ALA A 129 -12.23 3.23 -16.98
N LYS A 130 -13.20 2.89 -16.11
CA LYS A 130 -14.18 1.81 -16.35
C LYS A 130 -15.14 2.06 -17.52
N LYS A 131 -15.31 3.31 -17.97
CA LYS A 131 -16.16 3.64 -19.13
C LYS A 131 -15.42 3.52 -20.47
N SER A 132 -14.11 3.36 -20.43
CA SER A 132 -13.23 3.39 -21.59
C SER A 132 -12.73 1.99 -22.01
N GLN A 133 -13.17 0.95 -21.30
CA GLN A 133 -13.03 -0.47 -21.65
C GLN A 133 -14.35 -1.00 -22.19
#